data_AF-U4UTU8-F1
#
_entry.id   AF-U4UTU8-F1
#
_cell.length_a   1.000
_cell.length_b   1.000
_cell.length_c   1.000
_cell.angle_alpha   90.00
_cell.angle_beta   90.00
_cell.angle_gamma   90.00
#
_symmetry.space_group_name_H-M   'P 1'
#
loop_
_entity.id
_entity.type
_entity.pdbx_description
1 polymer ?
#
loop_
_entity_poly.entity_id
_entity_poly.type
_entity_poly.pdbx_seq_one_letter_code
_entity_poly.pdbx_strand_id
1 'polypeptide(L)'
;MTVDYLSTLNSKGSGLNISQIVDSLVQAEVQPKRTLITKSQSATELKISELADLKAKANTFQSQLGSLSFAKSFKIENSNTAAIEVINTSVLHEAESFSSNIDVKQLARKQTLLFEGYNATAEQIGDINLSISFGKVAEDLESATDDNVFDVNNALSTQQLSLSDATLEELSNALNALEGISSEILKLSETNYALAVYSDFGADNALKITSNIEGLSASSVTEYQSVQKVSAQNAILELNGIEIERSTNTIDDVIDGKTLTLKAISEQSISISGDFDAEIAKNLMLDFVDTLNDFKRHLANLTQRNIDGLSQSPFSSDAAVKGMYTQLNNLLREPLAGFGTSDIYLAQMGVMTNRDGSISLNEDKFENFFETNNSNFFALSDNYYNDPSNSIQIEILDTKDQIPGSFDFVFDADTGEATLDNKTLVKSVIGDNTIFRSEDVGFSGIQLTVATNSIPASTTLNVGISASQKLSNLISGFLNSNGEIAQKEKVFDEDMSNFETDLLSLVDKENTTRARYIEQFTAMEQIVTKLKSTGDYITTIMDAWNKEDN
;
A
#
# COMPACT_ATOMS: atom_id res chain seq x y z
N MET A 1 -56.38 -21.83 -22.60
CA MET A 1 -56.89 -23.12 -23.14
C MET A 1 -57.15 -22.93 -24.62
N THR A 2 -56.11 -23.10 -25.44
CA THR A 2 -56.25 -23.15 -26.89
C THR A 2 -56.95 -24.45 -27.26
N VAL A 3 -58.10 -24.36 -27.93
CA VAL A 3 -58.84 -25.53 -28.39
C VAL A 3 -57.94 -26.29 -29.38
N ASP A 4 -57.61 -27.54 -29.07
CA ASP A 4 -56.82 -28.41 -29.94
C ASP A 4 -57.72 -28.89 -31.09
N TYR A 5 -57.92 -28.01 -32.06
CA TYR A 5 -58.70 -28.27 -33.28
C TYR A 5 -58.14 -29.45 -34.10
N LEU A 6 -56.86 -29.82 -33.90
CA LEU A 6 -56.25 -30.96 -34.58
C LEU A 6 -56.71 -32.28 -33.95
N SER A 7 -56.89 -32.33 -32.62
CA SER A 7 -57.46 -33.51 -31.95
C SER A 7 -58.92 -33.78 -32.35
N THR A 8 -59.70 -32.72 -32.66
CA THR A 8 -61.10 -32.87 -33.09
C THR A 8 -61.22 -33.28 -34.56
N LEU A 9 -60.29 -32.86 -35.43
CA LEU A 9 -60.14 -33.34 -36.81
C LEU A 9 -59.79 -34.84 -36.89
N ASN A 10 -59.03 -35.35 -35.93
CA ASN A 10 -58.59 -36.75 -35.81
C ASN A 10 -59.68 -37.74 -35.35
N SER A 11 -60.88 -37.26 -34.97
CA SER A 11 -61.98 -38.12 -34.54
C SER A 11 -62.53 -39.05 -35.64
N LYS A 12 -62.27 -38.74 -36.93
CA LYS A 12 -62.65 -39.56 -38.08
C LYS A 12 -61.48 -40.25 -38.81
N GLY A 13 -60.23 -39.85 -38.57
CA GLY A 13 -59.04 -40.38 -39.25
C GLY A 13 -58.29 -41.47 -38.48
N SER A 14 -56.99 -41.27 -38.22
CA SER A 14 -56.03 -42.28 -37.70
C SER A 14 -56.19 -42.61 -36.21
N GLY A 15 -56.75 -41.70 -35.40
CA GLY A 15 -56.90 -41.85 -33.94
C GLY A 15 -55.63 -41.58 -33.11
N LEU A 16 -54.54 -41.09 -33.71
CA LEU A 16 -53.25 -40.84 -33.05
C LEU A 16 -53.11 -39.39 -32.59
N ASN A 17 -52.62 -39.12 -31.38
CA ASN A 17 -52.42 -37.74 -30.92
C ASN A 17 -51.25 -37.08 -31.66
N ILE A 18 -51.57 -36.39 -32.77
CA ILE A 18 -50.61 -35.73 -33.66
C ILE A 18 -49.75 -34.73 -32.89
N SER A 19 -50.33 -33.98 -31.95
CA SER A 19 -49.61 -33.00 -31.13
C SER A 19 -48.51 -33.68 -30.30
N GLN A 20 -48.82 -34.80 -29.64
CA GLN A 20 -47.83 -35.55 -28.85
C GLN A 20 -46.72 -36.18 -29.70
N ILE A 21 -47.05 -36.66 -30.90
CA ILE A 21 -46.08 -37.24 -31.83
C ILE A 21 -45.13 -36.17 -32.37
N VAL A 22 -45.68 -35.02 -32.79
CA VAL A 22 -44.89 -33.87 -33.22
C VAL A 22 -43.94 -33.42 -32.11
N ASP A 23 -44.45 -33.25 -30.89
CA ASP A 23 -43.64 -32.80 -29.75
C ASP A 23 -42.51 -33.77 -29.43
N SER A 24 -42.79 -35.08 -29.47
CA SER A 24 -41.77 -36.11 -29.24
C SER A 24 -40.69 -36.11 -30.32
N LEU A 25 -41.06 -35.89 -31.59
CA LEU A 25 -40.12 -35.83 -32.72
C LEU A 25 -39.26 -34.58 -32.67
N VAL A 26 -39.87 -33.42 -32.40
CA VAL A 26 -39.14 -32.15 -32.25
C VAL A 26 -38.18 -32.21 -31.08
N GLN A 27 -38.62 -32.74 -29.92
CA GLN A 27 -37.74 -32.93 -28.77
C GLN A 27 -36.59 -33.89 -29.10
N ALA A 28 -36.84 -35.02 -29.76
CA ALA A 28 -35.78 -35.94 -30.17
C ALA A 28 -34.74 -35.29 -31.09
N GLU A 29 -35.15 -34.37 -31.98
CA GLU A 29 -34.24 -33.64 -32.87
C GLU A 29 -33.43 -32.56 -32.14
N VAL A 30 -34.06 -31.81 -31.23
CA VAL A 30 -33.49 -30.62 -30.60
C VAL A 30 -32.70 -30.93 -29.32
N GLN A 31 -33.13 -31.95 -28.57
CA GLN A 31 -32.59 -32.28 -27.26
C GLN A 31 -31.08 -32.54 -27.26
N PRO A 32 -30.47 -33.26 -28.23
CA PRO A 32 -29.03 -33.50 -28.21
C PRO A 32 -28.21 -32.21 -28.27
N LYS A 33 -28.60 -31.25 -29.13
CA LYS A 33 -27.91 -29.96 -29.24
C LYS A 33 -28.13 -29.11 -27.99
N ARG A 34 -29.36 -29.09 -27.45
CA ARG A 34 -29.69 -28.40 -26.20
C ARG A 34 -28.81 -28.91 -25.06
N THR A 35 -28.70 -30.22 -24.90
CA THR A 35 -27.86 -30.85 -23.86
C THR A 35 -26.38 -30.48 -24.01
N LEU A 36 -25.84 -30.43 -25.22
CA LEU A 36 -24.45 -30.02 -25.44
C LEU A 36 -24.19 -28.56 -25.07
N ILE A 37 -25.08 -27.65 -25.49
CA ILE A 37 -24.95 -26.23 -25.16
C ILE A 37 -25.07 -26.03 -23.65
N THR A 38 -26.12 -26.55 -23.02
CA THR A 38 -26.32 -26.43 -21.56
C THR A 38 -25.15 -27.04 -20.78
N LYS A 39 -24.57 -28.16 -21.25
CA LYS A 39 -23.37 -28.73 -20.61
C LYS A 39 -22.16 -27.78 -20.72
N SER A 40 -21.97 -27.15 -21.87
CA SER A 40 -20.87 -26.20 -22.10
C SER A 40 -21.07 -24.91 -21.30
N GLN A 41 -22.32 -24.46 -21.20
CA GLN A 41 -22.75 -23.34 -20.37
C GLN A 41 -22.39 -23.61 -18.90
N SER A 42 -22.88 -24.70 -18.31
CA SER A 42 -22.59 -25.05 -16.92
C SER A 42 -21.10 -25.26 -16.65
N ALA A 43 -20.35 -25.80 -17.61
CA ALA A 43 -18.89 -25.93 -17.49
C ALA A 43 -18.18 -24.56 -17.48
N THR A 44 -18.71 -23.58 -18.22
CA THR A 44 -18.16 -22.22 -18.29
C THR A 44 -18.56 -21.39 -17.07
N GLU A 45 -19.79 -21.54 -16.56
CA GLU A 45 -20.22 -20.97 -15.28
C GLU A 45 -19.30 -21.41 -14.13
N LEU A 46 -18.95 -22.70 -14.08
CA LEU A 46 -18.02 -23.23 -13.08
C LEU A 46 -16.62 -22.58 -13.21
N LYS A 47 -16.11 -22.39 -14.43
CA LYS A 47 -14.84 -21.70 -14.67
C LYS A 47 -14.87 -20.25 -14.22
N ILE A 48 -15.96 -19.53 -14.47
CA ILE A 48 -16.14 -18.16 -14.00
C ILE A 48 -16.12 -18.12 -12.47
N SER A 49 -16.84 -19.03 -11.81
CA SER A 49 -16.85 -19.12 -10.35
C SER A 49 -15.46 -19.42 -9.76
N GLU A 50 -14.70 -20.34 -10.37
CA GLU A 50 -13.36 -20.69 -9.92
C GLU A 50 -12.34 -19.56 -10.17
N LEU A 51 -12.47 -18.80 -11.27
CA LEU A 51 -11.65 -17.59 -11.49
C LEU A 51 -11.97 -16.49 -10.48
N ALA A 52 -13.24 -16.31 -10.14
CA ALA A 52 -13.64 -15.34 -9.12
C ALA A 52 -13.03 -15.71 -7.76
N ASP A 53 -13.01 -17.00 -7.39
CA ASP A 53 -12.33 -17.47 -6.18
C ASP A 53 -10.81 -17.27 -6.27
N LEU A 54 -10.17 -17.60 -7.40
CA LEU A 54 -8.74 -17.34 -7.61
C LEU A 54 -8.38 -15.86 -7.42
N LYS A 55 -9.20 -14.97 -7.98
CA LYS A 55 -9.05 -13.51 -7.83
C LYS A 55 -9.19 -13.09 -6.37
N ALA A 56 -10.17 -13.62 -5.64
CA ALA A 56 -10.34 -13.35 -4.21
C ALA A 56 -9.14 -13.86 -3.38
N LYS A 57 -8.64 -15.07 -3.69
CA LYS A 57 -7.47 -15.67 -3.04
C LYS A 57 -6.17 -14.91 -3.34
N ALA A 58 -5.99 -14.43 -4.57
CA ALA A 58 -4.85 -13.59 -4.95
C ALA A 58 -4.85 -12.25 -4.18
N ASN A 59 -6.01 -11.59 -4.05
CA ASN A 59 -6.13 -10.38 -3.24
C ASN A 59 -5.86 -10.63 -1.75
N THR A 60 -6.34 -11.76 -1.22
CA THR A 60 -6.09 -12.18 0.17
C THR A 60 -4.61 -12.44 0.40
N PHE A 61 -3.96 -13.16 -0.52
CA PHE A 61 -2.52 -13.39 -0.50
C PHE A 61 -1.72 -12.08 -0.50
N GLN A 62 -2.06 -11.11 -1.37
CA GLN A 62 -1.41 -9.80 -1.40
C GLN A 62 -1.58 -9.04 -0.08
N SER A 63 -2.78 -9.09 0.50
CA SER A 63 -3.08 -8.44 1.79
C SER A 63 -2.31 -9.07 2.95
N GLN A 64 -2.28 -10.41 3.01
CA GLN A 64 -1.54 -11.15 4.02
C GLN A 64 -0.04 -10.86 3.91
N LEU A 65 0.50 -10.93 2.70
CA LEU A 65 1.91 -10.65 2.44
C LEU A 65 2.31 -9.22 2.81
N GLY A 66 1.47 -8.22 2.49
CA GLY A 66 1.70 -6.83 2.87
C GLY A 66 1.56 -6.56 4.38
N SER A 67 0.89 -7.43 5.13
CA SER A 67 0.78 -7.33 6.59
C SER A 67 2.00 -7.91 7.33
N LEU A 68 2.81 -8.74 6.66
CA LEU A 68 4.04 -9.30 7.20
C LEU A 68 5.12 -8.21 7.21
N SER A 69 5.39 -7.68 8.39
CA SER A 69 6.43 -6.67 8.61
C SER A 69 7.62 -7.33 9.30
N PHE A 70 8.61 -7.72 8.50
CA PHE A 70 9.84 -8.33 9.03
C PHE A 70 10.67 -7.33 9.82
N ALA A 71 10.50 -6.02 9.62
CA ALA A 71 11.00 -4.95 10.49
C ALA A 71 10.81 -5.22 12.00
N LYS A 72 9.73 -5.92 12.39
CA LYS A 72 9.45 -6.27 13.79
C LYS A 72 10.47 -7.23 14.41
N SER A 73 11.29 -7.92 13.59
CA SER A 73 12.38 -8.75 14.11
C SER A 73 13.50 -7.94 14.74
N PHE A 74 13.59 -6.63 14.50
CA PHE A 74 14.45 -5.74 15.28
C PHE A 74 13.61 -5.04 16.34
N LYS A 75 13.78 -5.49 17.59
CA LYS A 75 12.98 -5.07 18.72
C LYS A 75 13.70 -3.94 19.44
N ILE A 76 13.04 -2.79 19.53
CA ILE A 76 13.47 -1.70 20.41
C ILE A 76 12.72 -1.82 21.72
N GLU A 77 13.46 -2.00 22.80
CA GLU A 77 12.96 -2.01 24.17
C GLU A 77 13.30 -0.68 24.84
N ASN A 78 12.33 -0.16 25.59
CA ASN A 78 12.47 1.05 26.38
C ASN A 78 11.76 0.84 27.71
N SER A 79 12.51 0.92 28.80
CA SER A 79 11.96 0.66 30.14
C SER A 79 10.97 1.73 30.61
N ASN A 80 10.90 2.90 29.96
CA ASN A 80 9.95 3.97 30.30
C ASN A 80 9.56 4.84 29.09
N THR A 81 8.57 4.36 28.32
CA THR A 81 8.02 5.07 27.15
C THR A 81 7.25 6.36 27.49
N ALA A 82 6.88 6.56 28.75
CA ALA A 82 6.23 7.79 29.20
C ALA A 82 7.22 8.95 29.36
N ALA A 83 8.50 8.64 29.66
CA ALA A 83 9.54 9.64 29.82
C ALA A 83 10.34 9.89 28.52
N ILE A 84 10.60 8.83 27.74
CA ILE A 84 11.32 8.93 26.47
C ILE A 84 10.55 8.15 25.41
N GLU A 85 10.33 8.74 24.24
CA GLU A 85 9.94 8.02 23.04
C GLU A 85 11.16 7.82 22.14
N VAL A 86 11.25 6.65 21.51
CA VAL A 86 12.36 6.30 20.62
C VAL A 86 11.79 5.95 19.27
N ILE A 87 12.27 6.65 18.24
CA ILE A 87 11.93 6.39 16.85
C ILE A 87 13.19 5.90 16.16
N ASN A 88 13.08 4.78 15.45
CA ASN A 88 14.15 4.31 14.59
C ASN A 88 14.13 5.08 13.27
N THR A 89 15.22 5.76 12.94
CA THR A 89 15.38 6.53 11.70
C THR A 89 16.41 5.93 10.75
N SER A 90 17.27 5.01 11.23
CA SER A 90 18.17 4.24 10.36
C SER A 90 17.41 3.32 9.41
N VAL A 91 18.00 3.10 8.23
CA VAL A 91 17.58 2.03 7.33
C VAL A 91 17.78 0.69 8.06
N LEU A 92 16.72 -0.10 8.17
CA LEU A 92 16.75 -1.34 8.98
C LEU A 92 17.82 -2.35 8.55
N HIS A 93 18.18 -2.36 7.26
CA HIS A 93 19.26 -3.19 6.72
C HIS A 93 20.65 -2.86 7.31
N GLU A 94 20.80 -1.69 7.92
CA GLU A 94 22.02 -1.20 8.58
C GLU A 94 21.86 -1.14 10.11
N ALA A 95 20.76 -1.68 10.64
CA ALA A 95 20.52 -1.68 12.07
C ALA A 95 21.52 -2.59 12.80
N GLU A 96 22.17 -2.02 13.81
CA GLU A 96 23.03 -2.74 14.74
C GLU A 96 22.39 -2.82 16.13
N SER A 97 22.70 -3.89 16.88
CA SER A 97 22.24 -4.03 18.25
C SER A 97 22.90 -2.96 19.14
N PHE A 98 22.12 -2.35 20.02
CA PHE A 98 22.61 -1.32 20.93
C PHE A 98 21.96 -1.43 22.30
N SER A 99 22.63 -0.87 23.31
CA SER A 99 22.09 -0.73 24.66
C SER A 99 22.67 0.51 25.32
N SER A 100 21.80 1.33 25.87
CA SER A 100 22.12 2.60 26.50
C SER A 100 21.24 2.83 27.72
N ASN A 101 21.82 3.39 28.77
CA ASN A 101 21.07 3.91 29.91
C ASN A 101 21.01 5.42 29.82
N ILE A 102 19.81 5.98 29.98
CA ILE A 102 19.55 7.41 29.88
C ILE A 102 18.88 7.90 31.15
N ASP A 103 19.41 8.98 31.72
CA ASP A 103 18.79 9.73 32.80
C ASP A 103 18.42 11.13 32.32
N VAL A 104 17.13 11.45 32.23
CA VAL A 104 16.63 12.78 31.87
C VAL A 104 16.59 13.64 33.12
N LYS A 105 17.47 14.64 33.23
CA LYS A 105 17.54 15.55 34.39
C LYS A 105 16.67 16.79 34.20
N GLN A 106 16.60 17.29 32.97
CA GLN A 106 15.89 18.52 32.64
C GLN A 106 15.34 18.45 31.21
N LEU A 107 14.14 19.02 31.00
CA LEU A 107 13.57 19.21 29.67
C LEU A 107 13.88 20.61 29.15
N ALA A 108 14.08 20.75 27.85
CA ALA A 108 14.15 22.03 27.20
C ALA A 108 12.81 22.78 27.34
N ARG A 109 12.87 24.09 27.58
CA ARG A 109 11.69 24.97 27.60
C ARG A 109 11.90 26.18 26.72
N LYS A 110 10.79 26.65 26.16
CA LYS A 110 10.67 27.98 25.55
C LYS A 110 10.58 29.02 26.66
N GLN A 111 11.14 30.20 26.44
CA GLN A 111 10.84 31.36 27.27
C GLN A 111 9.40 31.81 27.02
N THR A 112 8.72 32.26 28.07
CA THR A 112 7.43 32.95 27.96
C THR A 112 7.54 34.33 28.57
N LEU A 113 7.34 35.35 27.74
CA LEU A 113 7.20 36.74 28.14
C LEU A 113 5.72 37.12 28.04
N LEU A 114 5.14 37.67 29.11
CA LEU A 114 3.74 38.07 29.16
C LEU A 114 3.66 39.59 29.38
N PHE A 115 3.15 40.29 28.39
CA PHE A 115 2.89 41.73 28.44
C PHE A 115 1.41 41.96 28.71
N GLU A 116 1.09 42.49 29.89
CA GLU A 116 -0.29 42.73 30.34
C GLU A 116 -0.70 44.20 30.13
N GLY A 117 -1.98 44.51 30.34
CA GLY A 117 -2.47 45.90 30.35
C GLY A 117 -3.33 46.30 29.16
N TYR A 118 -3.77 45.33 28.34
CA TYR A 118 -4.62 45.57 27.18
C TYR A 118 -6.10 45.33 27.50
N ASN A 119 -7.00 46.07 26.86
CA ASN A 119 -8.44 46.04 27.08
C ASN A 119 -9.22 45.29 25.99
N ALA A 120 -8.65 45.13 24.79
CA ALA A 120 -9.23 44.40 23.66
C ALA A 120 -8.17 43.98 22.63
N THR A 121 -8.49 42.99 21.78
CA THR A 121 -7.62 42.57 20.66
C THR A 121 -7.46 43.66 19.61
N ALA A 122 -8.49 44.48 19.40
CA ALA A 122 -8.49 45.60 18.46
C ALA A 122 -8.08 46.94 19.11
N GLU A 123 -7.54 46.92 20.34
CA GLU A 123 -7.01 48.13 20.97
C GLU A 123 -5.84 48.68 20.16
N GLN A 124 -5.89 49.98 19.86
CA GLN A 124 -4.79 50.68 19.19
C GLN A 124 -3.65 50.90 20.19
N ILE A 125 -2.46 50.43 19.82
CA ILE A 125 -1.22 50.57 20.60
C ILE A 125 -0.34 51.69 20.00
N GLY A 126 -0.62 52.10 18.75
CA GLY A 126 0.06 53.20 18.07
C GLY A 126 1.23 52.71 17.21
N ASP A 127 2.23 53.58 17.00
CA ASP A 127 3.42 53.24 16.23
C ASP A 127 4.38 52.38 17.05
N ILE A 128 4.72 51.20 16.55
CA ILE A 128 5.54 50.21 17.25
C ILE A 128 6.87 50.05 16.53
N ASN A 129 7.97 50.07 17.28
CA ASN A 129 9.31 49.72 16.83
C ASN A 129 9.93 48.77 17.85
N LEU A 130 10.08 47.50 17.46
CA LEU A 130 10.74 46.47 18.26
C LEU A 130 12.09 46.10 17.65
N SER A 131 13.10 46.00 18.51
CA SER A 131 14.33 45.27 18.23
C SER A 131 14.39 44.05 19.13
N ILE A 132 14.47 42.87 18.52
CA ILE A 132 14.42 41.58 19.22
C ILE A 132 15.71 40.82 18.96
N SER A 133 16.51 40.62 20.00
CA SER A 133 17.74 39.81 19.95
C SER A 133 17.54 38.52 20.73
N PHE A 134 18.24 37.46 20.31
CA PHE A 134 18.24 36.15 20.95
C PHE A 134 19.51 35.96 21.79
N GLY A 135 19.43 35.15 22.83
CA GLY A 135 20.54 34.97 23.77
C GLY A 135 20.13 34.22 25.01
N LYS A 136 20.91 34.37 26.08
CA LYS A 136 20.67 33.77 27.39
C LYS A 136 20.36 34.85 28.41
N VAL A 137 19.22 34.71 29.09
CA VAL A 137 18.89 35.53 30.27
C VAL A 137 19.62 34.97 31.49
N ALA A 138 20.12 35.84 32.37
CA ALA A 138 20.74 35.44 33.62
C ALA A 138 19.80 34.54 34.44
N GLU A 139 20.31 33.39 34.90
CA GLU A 139 19.53 32.40 35.67
C GLU A 139 19.06 32.97 37.01
N ASP A 140 19.91 33.77 37.66
CA ASP A 140 19.60 34.49 38.89
C ASP A 140 19.40 35.98 38.60
N LEU A 141 18.14 36.37 38.41
CA LEU A 141 17.75 37.77 38.21
C LEU A 141 17.90 38.64 39.47
N GLU A 142 18.04 38.06 40.67
CA GLU A 142 18.24 38.85 41.90
C GLU A 142 19.68 39.32 42.05
N SER A 143 20.64 38.52 41.56
CA SER A 143 22.06 38.85 41.55
C SER A 143 22.54 39.54 40.26
N ALA A 144 21.70 39.59 39.23
CA ALA A 144 22.01 40.22 37.94
C ALA A 144 21.96 41.76 38.00
N THR A 145 22.65 42.37 37.06
CA THR A 145 22.64 43.81 36.75
C THR A 145 22.22 44.00 35.29
N ASP A 146 21.77 45.19 34.91
CA ASP A 146 21.35 45.44 33.52
C ASP A 146 22.48 45.22 32.49
N ASP A 147 23.74 45.30 32.91
CA ASP A 147 24.91 45.06 32.05
C ASP A 147 25.16 43.57 31.77
N ASN A 148 24.66 42.66 32.61
CA ASN A 148 24.90 41.20 32.48
C ASN A 148 23.62 40.35 32.56
N VAL A 149 22.44 40.96 32.55
CA VAL A 149 21.15 40.24 32.57
C VAL A 149 20.91 39.45 31.30
N PHE A 150 21.55 39.83 30.19
CA PHE A 150 21.38 39.19 28.89
C PHE A 150 22.70 39.05 28.17
N ASP A 151 23.06 37.81 27.83
CA ASP A 151 24.17 37.48 26.95
C ASP A 151 23.65 37.19 25.54
N VAL A 152 24.12 37.92 24.53
CA VAL A 152 23.56 37.87 23.18
C VAL A 152 24.16 36.69 22.38
N ASN A 153 23.29 35.91 21.76
CA ASN A 153 23.69 34.87 20.81
C ASN A 153 23.91 35.49 19.42
N ASN A 154 25.14 35.85 19.11
CA ASN A 154 25.52 36.45 17.83
C ASN A 154 25.38 35.52 16.61
N ALA A 155 25.10 34.22 16.82
CA ALA A 155 24.80 33.30 15.71
C ALA A 155 23.39 33.51 15.15
N LEU A 156 22.49 34.14 15.91
CA LEU A 156 21.12 34.44 15.51
C LEU A 156 20.99 35.91 15.14
N SER A 157 20.31 36.18 14.02
CA SER A 157 20.11 37.54 13.54
C SER A 157 19.05 38.27 14.36
N THR A 158 19.37 39.49 14.80
CA THR A 158 18.41 40.39 15.46
C THR A 158 17.23 40.67 14.51
N GLN A 159 16.02 40.45 15.00
CA GLN A 159 14.79 40.78 14.29
C GLN A 159 14.39 42.24 14.56
N GLN A 160 13.82 42.89 13.55
CA GLN A 160 13.30 44.25 13.64
C GLN A 160 11.85 44.24 13.18
N LEU A 161 10.98 44.88 13.94
CA LEU A 161 9.58 45.03 13.59
C LEU A 161 9.19 46.50 13.72
N SER A 162 8.64 47.06 12.64
CA SER A 162 8.06 48.40 12.65
C SER A 162 6.64 48.35 12.10
N LEU A 163 5.69 48.87 12.87
CA LEU A 163 4.28 48.98 12.51
C LEU A 163 3.80 50.42 12.77
N SER A 164 2.82 50.88 12.00
CA SER A 164 2.22 52.21 12.15
C SER A 164 0.76 52.11 12.55
N ASP A 165 0.36 52.87 13.58
CA ASP A 165 -0.99 52.88 14.17
C ASP A 165 -1.61 51.48 14.38
N ALA A 166 -0.80 50.56 14.90
CA ALA A 166 -1.13 49.14 14.95
C ALA A 166 -2.04 48.78 16.13
N THR A 167 -2.82 47.73 15.93
CA THR A 167 -3.59 47.05 16.98
C THR A 167 -2.80 45.93 17.65
N LEU A 168 -3.27 45.45 18.81
CA LEU A 168 -2.70 44.28 19.49
C LEU A 168 -2.70 43.03 18.60
N GLU A 169 -3.78 42.82 17.85
CA GLU A 169 -3.91 41.71 16.89
C GLU A 169 -2.87 41.78 15.76
N GLU A 170 -2.67 42.96 15.17
CA GLU A 170 -1.67 43.17 14.13
C GLU A 170 -0.25 42.97 14.65
N LEU A 171 0.05 43.41 15.87
CA LEU A 171 1.33 43.14 16.53
C LEU A 171 1.58 41.63 16.69
N SER A 172 0.60 40.89 17.21
CA SER A 172 0.74 39.44 17.38
C SER A 172 0.92 38.71 16.04
N ASN A 173 0.20 39.12 15.00
CA ASN A 173 0.36 38.54 13.66
C ASN A 173 1.75 38.85 13.08
N ALA A 174 2.26 40.06 13.28
CA ALA A 174 3.57 40.45 12.80
C ALA A 174 4.71 39.75 13.55
N LEU A 175 4.57 39.54 14.87
CA LEU A 175 5.54 38.75 15.66
C LEU A 175 5.60 37.29 15.21
N ASN A 176 4.44 36.67 14.91
CA ASN A 176 4.38 35.31 14.37
C ASN A 176 4.98 35.16 12.96
N ALA A 177 5.22 36.26 12.25
CA ALA A 177 5.89 36.24 10.95
C ALA A 177 7.42 36.31 11.09
N LEU A 178 7.96 36.53 12.29
CA LEU A 178 9.39 36.57 12.56
C LEU A 178 9.91 35.15 12.88
N GLU A 179 11.11 34.83 12.40
CA GLU A 179 11.77 33.56 12.73
C GLU A 179 12.16 33.51 14.22
N GLY A 180 12.02 32.35 14.85
CA GLY A 180 12.40 32.12 16.25
C GLY A 180 11.43 32.68 17.30
N ILE A 181 10.32 33.29 16.86
CA ILE A 181 9.35 33.95 17.73
C ILE A 181 7.95 33.41 17.43
N SER A 182 7.16 33.20 18.47
CA SER A 182 5.72 32.98 18.33
C SER A 182 4.99 33.84 19.35
N SER A 183 3.77 34.26 19.05
CA SER A 183 2.96 35.01 19.99
C SER A 183 1.49 34.66 19.92
N GLU A 184 0.78 34.88 21.02
CA GLU A 184 -0.66 34.77 21.08
C GLU A 184 -1.25 35.81 22.03
N ILE A 185 -2.54 36.09 21.86
CA ILE A 185 -3.26 37.00 22.74
C ILE A 185 -4.11 36.18 23.70
N LEU A 186 -3.86 36.35 24.99
CA LEU A 186 -4.59 35.70 26.07
C LEU A 186 -5.63 36.65 26.66
N LYS A 187 -6.88 36.20 26.75
CA LYS A 187 -7.92 36.91 27.50
C LYS A 187 -7.86 36.50 28.97
N LEU A 188 -7.31 37.37 29.82
CA LEU A 188 -7.16 37.15 31.26
C LEU A 188 -8.47 37.38 32.03
N SER A 189 -9.29 38.35 31.60
CA SER A 189 -10.62 38.62 32.15
C SER A 189 -11.53 39.28 31.10
N GLU A 190 -12.75 39.70 31.47
CA GLU A 190 -13.72 40.28 30.52
C GLU A 190 -13.15 41.43 29.68
N THR A 191 -12.34 42.30 30.31
CA THR A 191 -11.72 43.49 29.73
C THR A 191 -10.21 43.53 29.94
N ASN A 192 -9.55 42.39 30.18
CA ASN A 192 -8.10 42.32 30.35
C ASN A 192 -7.51 41.28 29.40
N TYR A 193 -6.59 41.72 28.55
CA TYR A 193 -5.88 40.93 27.57
C TYR A 193 -4.38 41.09 27.78
N ALA A 194 -3.63 40.07 27.41
CA ALA A 194 -2.18 40.06 27.46
C ALA A 194 -1.60 39.48 26.17
N LEU A 195 -0.45 40.00 25.75
CA LEU A 195 0.36 39.43 24.69
C LEU A 195 1.35 38.45 25.32
N ALA A 196 1.19 37.16 25.02
CA ALA A 196 2.20 36.16 25.34
C ALA A 196 3.15 36.03 24.13
N VAL A 197 4.44 36.21 24.37
CA VAL A 197 5.50 36.03 23.38
C VAL A 197 6.39 34.89 23.83
N TYR A 198 6.67 33.97 22.91
CA TYR A 198 7.43 32.76 23.12
C TYR A 198 8.69 32.77 22.28
N SER A 199 9.79 32.28 22.85
CA SER A 199 10.96 31.91 22.08
C SER A 199 10.83 30.51 21.47
N ASP A 200 11.82 30.11 20.69
CA ASP A 200 12.11 28.69 20.49
C ASP A 200 12.74 28.03 21.72
N PHE A 201 12.82 26.70 21.70
CA PHE A 201 13.36 25.91 22.80
C PHE A 201 14.85 26.19 23.01
N GLY A 202 15.30 26.16 24.26
CA GLY A 202 16.72 26.20 24.59
C GLY A 202 17.17 27.55 25.14
N ALA A 203 18.14 27.52 26.05
CA ALA A 203 18.59 28.66 26.84
C ALA A 203 19.09 29.83 26.00
N ASP A 204 19.72 29.55 24.85
CA ASP A 204 20.31 30.55 23.95
C ASP A 204 19.30 31.22 23.00
N ASN A 205 18.03 30.81 23.08
CA ASN A 205 16.94 31.39 22.30
C ASN A 205 16.09 32.38 23.11
N ALA A 206 16.46 32.71 24.36
CA ALA A 206 15.75 33.70 25.13
C ALA A 206 15.73 35.06 24.41
N LEU A 207 14.61 35.77 24.51
CA LEU A 207 14.34 37.02 23.83
C LEU A 207 14.71 38.21 24.72
N LYS A 208 15.47 39.13 24.13
CA LYS A 208 15.58 40.51 24.59
C LYS A 208 14.79 41.40 23.64
N ILE A 209 13.73 42.02 24.14
CA ILE A 209 12.83 42.89 23.38
C ILE A 209 13.05 44.32 23.84
N THR A 210 13.50 45.18 22.94
CA THR A 210 13.53 46.63 23.14
C THR A 210 12.42 47.27 22.33
N SER A 211 11.57 48.05 22.99
CA SER A 211 10.39 48.70 22.41
C SER A 211 10.40 50.20 22.69
N ASN A 212 9.77 50.97 21.80
CA ASN A 212 9.41 52.36 22.06
C ASN A 212 8.13 52.53 22.90
N ILE A 213 7.39 51.44 23.14
CA ILE A 213 6.17 51.39 23.95
C ILE A 213 6.51 50.91 25.37
N GLU A 214 6.14 51.70 26.38
CA GLU A 214 6.30 51.32 27.79
C GLU A 214 5.47 50.08 28.11
N GLY A 215 6.06 49.11 28.81
CA GLY A 215 5.39 47.86 29.16
C GLY A 215 5.38 46.80 28.05
N LEU A 216 6.04 47.05 26.90
CA LEU A 216 6.26 46.09 25.81
C LEU A 216 7.76 45.77 25.62
N SER A 217 8.54 45.83 26.69
CA SER A 217 10.00 45.60 26.69
C SER A 217 10.41 44.52 27.68
N ALA A 218 11.47 43.80 27.33
CA ALA A 218 12.15 42.79 28.15
C ALA A 218 13.66 42.92 27.90
N SER A 219 14.31 43.86 28.58
CA SER A 219 15.70 44.24 28.28
C SER A 219 16.57 44.56 29.50
N SER A 220 15.95 44.80 30.65
CA SER A 220 16.57 45.06 31.95
C SER A 220 16.13 44.02 32.99
N VAL A 221 16.83 43.95 34.12
CA VAL A 221 16.50 43.06 35.23
C VAL A 221 15.06 43.27 35.71
N THR A 222 14.65 44.52 35.88
CA THR A 222 13.31 44.87 36.38
C THR A 222 12.21 44.45 35.41
N GLU A 223 12.45 44.60 34.10
CA GLU A 223 11.49 44.19 33.08
C GLU A 223 11.36 42.67 33.04
N TYR A 224 12.47 41.92 33.02
CA TYR A 224 12.40 40.44 33.04
C TYR A 224 11.68 39.92 34.28
N GLN A 225 11.92 40.50 35.46
CA GLN A 225 11.18 40.12 36.68
C GLN A 225 9.68 40.36 36.58
N SER A 226 9.24 41.32 35.76
CA SER A 226 7.82 41.63 35.55
C SER A 226 7.18 40.71 34.50
N VAL A 227 7.81 40.58 33.34
CA VAL A 227 7.19 39.96 32.16
C VAL A 227 7.54 38.49 31.99
N GLN A 228 8.67 38.00 32.49
CA GLN A 228 9.07 36.59 32.30
C GLN A 228 8.27 35.66 33.22
N LYS A 229 7.49 34.76 32.62
CA LYS A 229 6.73 33.72 33.35
C LYS A 229 7.42 32.36 33.33
N VAL A 230 8.14 32.06 32.26
CA VAL A 230 8.94 30.84 32.10
C VAL A 230 10.28 31.23 31.49
N SER A 231 11.38 30.77 32.08
CA SER A 231 12.72 30.93 31.52
C SER A 231 12.96 29.90 30.42
N ALA A 232 13.66 30.31 29.36
CA ALA A 232 14.22 29.37 28.40
C ALA A 232 15.30 28.52 29.09
N GLN A 233 15.34 27.24 28.76
CA GLN A 233 16.34 26.31 29.29
C GLN A 233 16.59 25.18 28.29
N ASN A 234 17.79 24.61 28.31
CA ASN A 234 18.15 23.44 27.52
C ASN A 234 17.67 22.14 28.19
N ALA A 235 17.53 21.07 27.40
CA ALA A 235 17.38 19.72 27.90
C ALA A 235 18.75 19.22 28.40
N ILE A 236 18.75 18.52 29.54
CA ILE A 236 19.95 17.89 30.10
C ILE A 236 19.61 16.43 30.34
N LEU A 237 20.43 15.55 29.78
CA LEU A 237 20.36 14.12 30.00
C LEU A 237 21.75 13.54 30.24
N GLU A 238 21.82 12.41 30.93
CA GLU A 238 23.05 11.62 31.02
C GLU A 238 22.89 10.36 30.17
N LEU A 239 23.76 10.15 29.18
CA LEU A 239 23.85 8.92 28.42
C LEU A 239 25.03 8.10 28.97
N ASN A 240 24.76 6.93 29.55
CA ASN A 240 25.78 6.06 30.13
C ASN A 240 26.72 6.79 31.12
N GLY A 241 26.17 7.77 31.85
CA GLY A 241 26.90 8.62 32.81
C GLY A 241 27.61 9.84 32.20
N ILE A 242 27.44 10.10 30.90
CA ILE A 242 27.97 11.30 30.23
C ILE A 242 26.84 12.32 30.11
N GLU A 243 26.99 13.48 30.74
CA GLU A 243 26.04 14.58 30.62
C GLU A 243 26.08 15.19 29.21
N ILE A 244 24.90 15.37 28.64
CA ILE A 244 24.68 15.91 27.30
C ILE A 244 23.59 16.98 27.40
N GLU A 245 23.87 18.13 26.80
CA GLU A 245 22.96 19.26 26.73
C GLU A 245 22.45 19.44 25.30
N ARG A 246 21.14 19.70 25.14
CA ARG A 246 20.50 19.96 23.86
C ARG A 246 19.51 21.11 23.96
N SER A 247 19.40 21.90 22.90
CA SER A 247 18.46 23.03 22.86
C SER A 247 17.01 22.59 22.79
N THR A 248 16.71 21.38 22.30
CA THR A 248 15.34 20.87 22.13
C THR A 248 15.13 19.54 22.88
N ASN A 249 13.87 19.12 22.98
CA ASN A 249 13.49 17.81 23.53
C ASN A 249 13.49 16.69 22.49
N THR A 250 13.85 16.98 21.24
CA THR A 250 13.97 15.99 20.16
C THR A 250 15.45 15.89 19.77
N ILE A 251 16.04 14.72 19.95
CA ILE A 251 17.48 14.50 19.93
C ILE A 251 17.78 13.34 19.00
N ASP A 252 18.44 13.60 17.89
CA ASP A 252 18.70 12.63 16.81
C ASP A 252 20.19 12.31 16.61
N ASP A 253 21.06 12.88 17.44
CA ASP A 253 22.52 12.83 17.29
C ASP A 253 23.23 12.11 18.45
N VAL A 254 22.48 11.56 19.42
CA VAL A 254 23.02 10.91 20.62
C VAL A 254 23.12 9.39 20.46
N ILE A 255 22.19 8.77 19.75
CA ILE A 255 22.24 7.35 19.40
C ILE A 255 22.07 7.26 17.89
N ASP A 256 23.02 6.63 17.21
CA ASP A 256 23.06 6.61 15.76
C ASP A 256 21.79 5.97 15.15
N GLY A 257 21.24 6.66 14.16
CA GLY A 257 19.99 6.27 13.50
C GLY A 257 18.77 6.18 14.43
N LYS A 258 18.78 6.85 15.59
CA LYS A 258 17.63 6.91 16.52
C LYS A 258 17.32 8.37 16.88
N THR A 259 16.04 8.69 16.89
CA THR A 259 15.55 9.96 17.44
C THR A 259 14.87 9.70 18.77
N LEU A 260 15.34 10.42 19.80
CA LEU A 260 14.80 10.42 21.14
C LEU A 260 13.92 11.65 21.34
N THR A 261 12.69 11.46 21.79
CA THR A 261 11.80 12.55 22.21
C THR A 261 11.62 12.48 23.72
N LEU A 262 12.14 13.49 24.42
CA LEU A 262 12.05 13.63 25.87
C LEU A 262 10.68 14.20 26.25
N LYS A 263 9.98 13.50 27.14
CA LYS A 263 8.60 13.82 27.57
C LYS A 263 8.51 14.15 29.06
N ALA A 264 9.38 13.55 29.87
CA ALA A 264 9.41 13.77 31.31
C ALA A 264 10.84 13.61 31.89
N ILE A 265 11.07 14.24 33.03
CA ILE A 265 12.26 13.99 33.87
C ILE A 265 12.18 12.55 34.40
N SER A 266 13.30 11.83 34.43
CA SER A 266 13.35 10.44 34.89
C SER A 266 13.73 10.36 36.36
N GLU A 267 12.96 9.62 37.16
CA GLU A 267 13.30 9.32 38.56
C GLU A 267 14.30 8.16 38.71
N GLN A 268 14.34 7.27 37.72
CA GLN A 268 15.22 6.12 37.63
C GLN A 268 15.83 6.07 36.22
N SER A 269 17.01 5.45 36.11
CA SER A 269 17.70 5.30 34.82
C SER A 269 16.85 4.47 33.84
N ILE A 270 16.72 4.97 32.61
CA ILE A 270 15.91 4.40 31.56
C ILE A 270 16.82 3.57 30.65
N SER A 271 16.61 2.26 30.61
CA SER A 271 17.31 1.38 29.69
C SER A 271 16.60 1.39 28.34
N ILE A 272 17.37 1.70 27.29
CA ILE A 272 16.94 1.64 25.90
C ILE A 272 17.87 0.69 25.16
N SER A 273 17.32 -0.32 24.51
CA SER A 273 18.08 -1.28 23.72
C SER A 273 17.38 -1.61 22.43
N GLY A 274 18.16 -1.94 21.40
CA GLY A 274 17.67 -2.52 20.15
C GLY A 274 18.42 -3.82 19.90
N ASP A 275 17.70 -4.89 19.59
CA ASP A 275 18.33 -6.16 19.21
C ASP A 275 17.45 -6.97 18.26
N PHE A 276 18.08 -7.91 17.57
CA PHE A 276 17.41 -8.85 16.70
C PHE A 276 16.78 -10.00 17.51
N ASP A 277 15.47 -10.18 17.34
CA ASP A 277 14.69 -11.22 18.01
C ASP A 277 14.45 -12.38 17.03
N ALA A 278 15.20 -13.47 17.21
CA ALA A 278 15.13 -14.66 16.37
C ALA A 278 13.78 -15.39 16.47
N GLU A 279 13.09 -15.31 17.61
CA GLU A 279 11.78 -15.96 17.79
C GLU A 279 10.70 -15.22 17.01
N ILE A 280 10.69 -13.88 17.09
CA ILE A 280 9.81 -13.05 16.27
C ILE A 280 10.09 -13.27 14.78
N ALA A 281 11.36 -13.27 14.38
CA ALA A 281 11.76 -13.53 13.00
C ALA A 281 11.28 -14.91 12.51
N LYS A 282 11.47 -15.96 13.32
CA LYS A 282 11.02 -17.32 12.98
C LYS A 282 9.52 -17.39 12.76
N ASN A 283 8.73 -16.78 13.64
CA ASN A 283 7.27 -16.78 13.53
C ASN A 283 6.82 -16.04 12.26
N LEU A 284 7.42 -14.89 11.92
CA LEU A 284 7.12 -14.17 10.68
C LEU A 284 7.49 -14.99 9.43
N MET A 285 8.58 -15.76 9.48
CA MET A 285 8.97 -16.66 8.39
C MET A 285 7.99 -17.83 8.24
N LEU A 286 7.49 -18.39 9.35
CA LEU A 286 6.44 -19.42 9.31
C LEU A 286 5.16 -18.87 8.67
N ASP A 287 4.72 -17.68 9.08
CA ASP A 287 3.54 -17.02 8.50
C ASP A 287 3.71 -16.74 7.00
N PHE A 288 4.92 -16.35 6.57
CA PHE A 288 5.26 -16.18 5.16
C PHE A 288 5.19 -17.50 4.38
N VAL A 289 5.77 -18.57 4.93
CA VAL A 289 5.75 -19.92 4.34
C VAL A 289 4.30 -20.42 4.21
N ASP A 290 3.48 -20.23 5.22
CA ASP A 290 2.07 -20.64 5.23
C ASP A 290 1.24 -19.85 4.21
N THR A 291 1.39 -18.52 4.19
CA THR A 291 0.72 -17.64 3.23
C THR A 291 1.03 -18.03 1.78
N LEU A 292 2.30 -18.33 1.48
CA LEU A 292 2.73 -18.83 0.17
C LEU A 292 2.17 -20.22 -0.14
N ASN A 293 2.23 -21.14 0.83
CA ASN A 293 1.72 -22.50 0.65
C ASN A 293 0.22 -22.51 0.36
N ASP A 294 -0.56 -21.67 1.02
CA ASP A 294 -2.01 -21.61 0.83
C ASP A 294 -2.38 -21.13 -0.58
N PHE A 295 -1.70 -20.08 -1.07
CA PHE A 295 -1.91 -19.63 -2.45
C PHE A 295 -1.43 -20.67 -3.48
N LYS A 296 -0.26 -21.28 -3.25
CA LYS A 296 0.27 -22.36 -4.11
C LYS A 296 -0.67 -23.57 -4.16
N ARG A 297 -1.24 -23.97 -3.02
CA ARG A 297 -2.20 -25.07 -2.91
C ARG A 297 -3.46 -24.77 -3.69
N HIS A 298 -3.95 -23.54 -3.63
CA HIS A 298 -5.12 -23.13 -4.41
C HIS A 298 -4.86 -23.22 -5.93
N LEU A 299 -3.73 -22.69 -6.41
CA LEU A 299 -3.30 -22.82 -7.82
C LEU A 299 -3.10 -24.30 -8.24
N ALA A 300 -2.54 -25.12 -7.35
CA ALA A 300 -2.37 -26.56 -7.60
C ALA A 300 -3.72 -27.28 -7.73
N ASN A 301 -4.71 -26.95 -6.89
CA ASN A 301 -6.05 -27.52 -6.96
C ASN A 301 -6.76 -27.16 -8.27
N LEU A 302 -6.64 -25.92 -8.75
CA LEU A 302 -7.19 -25.50 -10.05
C LEU A 302 -6.53 -26.22 -11.23
N THR A 303 -5.29 -26.68 -11.09
CA THR A 303 -4.57 -27.38 -12.16
C THR A 303 -4.58 -28.90 -12.01
N GLN A 304 -5.23 -29.42 -10.97
CA GLN A 304 -5.22 -30.84 -10.65
C GLN A 304 -5.95 -31.66 -11.73
N ARG A 305 -5.24 -32.66 -12.26
CA ARG A 305 -5.82 -33.66 -13.18
C ARG A 305 -6.49 -34.75 -12.35
N ASN A 306 -7.54 -35.36 -12.92
CA ASN A 306 -8.19 -36.50 -12.28
C ASN A 306 -7.18 -37.65 -12.08
N ILE A 307 -6.98 -38.02 -10.81
CA ILE A 307 -6.29 -39.22 -10.37
C ILE A 307 -7.25 -39.85 -9.35
N ASP A 308 -7.48 -41.16 -9.48
CA ASP A 308 -8.24 -41.98 -8.51
C ASP A 308 -9.71 -41.56 -8.25
N GLY A 309 -10.43 -41.12 -9.28
CA GLY A 309 -11.90 -40.94 -9.20
C GLY A 309 -12.37 -39.60 -8.62
N LEU A 310 -11.45 -38.65 -8.41
CA LEU A 310 -11.76 -37.25 -8.08
C LEU A 310 -12.26 -36.47 -9.30
N SER A 311 -13.11 -35.46 -9.09
CA SER A 311 -13.56 -34.56 -10.15
C SER A 311 -12.38 -33.80 -10.76
N GLN A 312 -12.24 -33.85 -12.09
CA GLN A 312 -11.23 -33.07 -12.82
C GLN A 312 -11.50 -31.58 -12.65
N SER A 313 -10.49 -30.80 -12.24
CA SER A 313 -10.67 -29.33 -12.19
C SER A 313 -10.85 -28.76 -13.62
N PRO A 314 -11.77 -27.79 -13.80
CA PRO A 314 -11.97 -27.05 -15.04
C PRO A 314 -10.69 -26.47 -15.67
N PHE A 315 -9.68 -26.11 -14.86
CA PHE A 315 -8.41 -25.54 -15.33
C PHE A 315 -7.26 -26.55 -15.42
N SER A 316 -7.53 -27.85 -15.26
CA SER A 316 -6.51 -28.92 -15.33
C SER A 316 -5.68 -28.97 -16.62
N SER A 317 -6.20 -28.40 -17.72
CA SER A 317 -5.50 -28.28 -19.02
C SER A 317 -5.24 -26.83 -19.43
N ASP A 318 -5.53 -25.87 -18.56
CA ASP A 318 -5.37 -24.46 -18.87
C ASP A 318 -3.90 -24.04 -18.76
N ALA A 319 -3.35 -23.50 -19.85
CA ALA A 319 -1.95 -23.11 -19.92
C ALA A 319 -1.64 -21.87 -19.08
N ALA A 320 -2.57 -20.93 -18.94
CA ALA A 320 -2.34 -19.68 -18.21
C ALA A 320 -2.32 -19.95 -16.69
N VAL A 321 -3.28 -20.71 -16.16
CA VAL A 321 -3.31 -21.05 -14.73
C VAL A 321 -2.06 -21.87 -14.32
N LYS A 322 -1.58 -22.75 -15.21
CA LYS A 322 -0.29 -23.44 -15.03
C LYS A 322 0.92 -22.48 -15.13
N GLY A 323 0.83 -21.49 -16.01
CA GLY A 323 1.78 -20.40 -16.14
C GLY A 323 1.95 -19.64 -14.83
N MET A 324 0.84 -19.21 -14.22
CA MET A 324 0.85 -18.52 -12.91
C MET A 324 1.58 -19.32 -11.83
N TYR A 325 1.27 -20.63 -11.71
CA TYR A 325 1.96 -21.51 -10.76
C TYR A 325 3.46 -21.63 -11.05
N THR A 326 3.84 -21.68 -12.33
CA THR A 326 5.24 -21.77 -12.74
C THR A 326 6.00 -20.47 -12.46
N GLN A 327 5.41 -19.32 -12.78
CA GLN A 327 5.99 -18.00 -12.53
C GLN A 327 6.21 -17.76 -11.03
N LEU A 328 5.22 -18.12 -10.20
CA LEU A 328 5.36 -18.06 -8.74
C LEU A 328 6.53 -18.92 -8.24
N ASN A 329 6.67 -20.15 -8.72
CA ASN A 329 7.77 -21.03 -8.31
C ASN A 329 9.13 -20.58 -8.82
N ASN A 330 9.20 -19.96 -10.00
CA ASN A 330 10.44 -19.39 -10.52
C ASN A 330 10.89 -18.23 -9.63
N LEU A 331 9.95 -17.34 -9.27
CA LEU A 331 10.23 -16.19 -8.42
C LEU A 331 10.79 -16.58 -7.05
N LEU A 332 10.30 -17.66 -6.45
CA LEU A 332 10.81 -18.19 -5.17
C LEU A 332 12.25 -18.76 -5.26
N ARG A 333 12.76 -18.99 -6.46
CA ARG A 333 14.12 -19.50 -6.70
C ARG A 333 15.09 -18.41 -7.17
N GLU A 334 14.57 -17.24 -7.53
CA GLU A 334 15.39 -16.12 -7.95
C GLU A 334 16.14 -15.51 -6.77
N PRO A 335 17.35 -15.00 -6.99
CA PRO A 335 18.07 -14.25 -5.97
C PRO A 335 17.34 -12.94 -5.62
N LEU A 336 17.47 -12.55 -4.36
CA LEU A 336 17.22 -11.19 -3.89
C LEU A 336 18.53 -10.40 -4.04
N ALA A 337 18.69 -9.77 -5.20
CA ALA A 337 19.83 -8.92 -5.54
C ALA A 337 19.65 -7.50 -4.98
N GLY A 338 20.75 -6.75 -4.85
CA GLY A 338 20.74 -5.34 -4.47
C GLY A 338 20.59 -5.07 -2.97
N PHE A 339 20.64 -6.10 -2.12
CA PHE A 339 20.58 -6.01 -0.65
C PHE A 339 21.97 -6.02 0.03
N GLY A 340 23.03 -5.86 -0.75
CA GLY A 340 24.41 -5.95 -0.27
C GLY A 340 25.34 -6.38 -1.40
N THR A 341 26.52 -6.86 -1.05
CA THR A 341 27.54 -7.28 -2.02
C THR A 341 27.27 -8.64 -2.66
N SER A 342 26.40 -9.45 -2.05
CA SER A 342 26.07 -10.80 -2.50
C SER A 342 24.57 -10.98 -2.55
N ASP A 343 24.12 -11.74 -3.54
CA ASP A 343 22.72 -12.13 -3.67
C ASP A 343 22.27 -13.02 -2.52
N ILE A 344 21.07 -12.77 -2.02
CA ILE A 344 20.45 -13.55 -0.93
C ILE A 344 19.41 -14.50 -1.51
N TYR A 345 19.35 -15.73 -1.00
CA TYR A 345 18.38 -16.74 -1.43
C TYR A 345 17.49 -17.18 -0.27
N LEU A 346 16.20 -17.39 -0.54
CA LEU A 346 15.25 -17.93 0.46
C LEU A 346 15.71 -19.27 1.05
N ALA A 347 16.41 -20.09 0.25
CA ALA A 347 16.98 -21.36 0.70
C ALA A 347 18.11 -21.19 1.73
N GLN A 348 18.83 -20.06 1.72
CA GLN A 348 19.82 -19.72 2.75
C GLN A 348 19.12 -19.36 4.06
N MET A 349 17.96 -18.68 3.99
CA MET A 349 17.10 -18.36 5.12
C MET A 349 16.32 -19.57 5.68
N GLY A 350 16.58 -20.79 5.18
CA GLY A 350 15.92 -22.00 5.64
C GLY A 350 14.63 -22.38 4.91
N VAL A 351 14.17 -21.62 3.91
CA VAL A 351 12.98 -21.98 3.13
C VAL A 351 13.31 -23.08 2.12
N MET A 352 12.80 -24.28 2.37
CA MET A 352 13.05 -25.48 1.58
C MET A 352 11.86 -25.81 0.69
N THR A 353 12.12 -26.32 -0.52
CA THR A 353 11.06 -26.85 -1.39
C THR A 353 10.96 -28.37 -1.25
N ASN A 354 9.77 -28.88 -0.96
CA ASN A 354 9.47 -30.31 -0.85
C ASN A 354 9.25 -30.95 -2.23
N ARG A 355 9.24 -32.29 -2.28
CA ARG A 355 9.06 -33.05 -3.53
C ARG A 355 7.71 -32.80 -4.21
N ASP A 356 6.68 -32.45 -3.44
CA ASP A 356 5.35 -32.10 -3.92
C ASP A 356 5.23 -30.64 -4.39
N GLY A 357 6.30 -29.85 -4.28
CA GLY A 357 6.33 -28.43 -4.64
C GLY A 357 5.84 -27.49 -3.54
N SER A 358 5.37 -27.99 -2.39
CA SER A 358 5.15 -27.15 -1.20
C SER A 358 6.48 -26.63 -0.64
N ILE A 359 6.42 -25.60 0.19
CA ILE A 359 7.58 -25.07 0.89
C ILE A 359 7.49 -25.34 2.40
N SER A 360 8.63 -25.42 3.07
CA SER A 360 8.74 -25.62 4.51
C SER A 360 9.91 -24.82 5.08
N LEU A 361 9.87 -24.51 6.36
CA LEU A 361 11.00 -23.91 7.07
C LEU A 361 11.88 -25.00 7.69
N ASN A 362 13.17 -24.98 7.38
CA ASN A 362 14.17 -25.71 8.13
C ASN A 362 14.71 -24.81 9.25
N GLU A 363 14.28 -25.07 10.49
CA GLU A 363 14.60 -24.23 11.65
C GLU A 363 16.11 -24.12 11.90
N ASP A 364 16.86 -25.23 11.83
CA ASP A 364 18.32 -25.21 12.05
C ASP A 364 19.05 -24.28 11.05
N LYS A 365 18.65 -24.32 9.77
CA LYS A 365 19.22 -23.44 8.74
C LYS A 365 18.82 -21.99 8.95
N PHE A 366 17.57 -21.78 9.33
CA PHE A 366 17.06 -20.45 9.65
C PHE A 366 17.85 -19.84 10.81
N GLU A 367 18.00 -20.56 11.92
CA GLU A 367 18.73 -20.10 13.11
C GLU A 367 20.19 -19.75 12.76
N ASN A 368 20.90 -20.65 12.08
CA ASN A 368 22.29 -20.41 11.64
C ASN A 368 22.42 -19.21 10.67
N PHE A 369 21.45 -19.02 9.77
CA PHE A 369 21.42 -17.85 8.90
C PHE A 369 21.19 -16.57 9.71
N PHE A 370 20.21 -16.57 10.60
CA PHE A 370 19.80 -15.40 11.35
C PHE A 370 20.88 -14.93 12.33
N GLU A 371 21.63 -15.84 12.96
CA GLU A 371 22.77 -15.50 13.83
C GLU A 371 23.86 -14.67 13.12
N THR A 372 24.01 -14.85 11.81
CA THR A 372 25.12 -14.26 11.03
C THR A 372 24.68 -13.20 10.02
N ASN A 373 23.39 -13.19 9.65
CA ASN A 373 22.83 -12.39 8.58
C ASN A 373 21.43 -11.83 8.96
N ASN A 374 21.24 -11.48 10.23
CA ASN A 374 19.95 -10.99 10.75
C ASN A 374 19.35 -9.82 9.94
N SER A 375 20.15 -8.85 9.49
CA SER A 375 19.68 -7.71 8.70
C SER A 375 19.22 -8.08 7.29
N ASN A 376 19.83 -9.11 6.68
CA ASN A 376 19.43 -9.64 5.38
C ASN A 376 18.00 -10.20 5.39
N PHE A 377 17.43 -10.44 6.57
CA PHE A 377 16.05 -10.86 6.74
C PHE A 377 15.04 -9.80 6.31
N PHE A 378 15.39 -8.50 6.39
CA PHE A 378 14.50 -7.41 5.96
C PHE A 378 14.27 -7.39 4.45
N ALA A 379 15.12 -8.04 3.66
CA ALA A 379 14.92 -8.24 2.22
C ALA A 379 13.62 -8.98 1.87
N LEU A 380 12.94 -9.57 2.87
CA LEU A 380 11.64 -10.20 2.71
C LEU A 380 10.48 -9.20 2.66
N SER A 381 10.49 -8.13 3.47
CA SER A 381 9.42 -7.10 3.47
C SER A 381 9.81 -5.81 2.81
N ASP A 382 11.04 -5.35 3.01
CA ASP A 382 11.42 -3.96 2.79
C ASP A 382 12.36 -3.84 1.60
N ASN A 383 12.06 -2.92 0.69
CA ASN A 383 12.99 -2.57 -0.38
C ASN A 383 14.21 -1.87 0.24
N TYR A 384 15.36 -1.99 -0.42
CA TYR A 384 16.61 -1.37 0.04
C TYR A 384 17.20 -0.53 -1.07
N TYR A 385 17.17 0.79 -0.90
CA TYR A 385 17.81 1.73 -1.81
C TYR A 385 18.91 2.43 -1.06
N ASN A 386 20.16 2.16 -1.43
CA ASN A 386 21.30 2.70 -0.71
C ASN A 386 22.40 3.19 -1.65
N ASP A 387 22.95 4.34 -1.32
CA ASP A 387 24.23 4.83 -1.80
C ASP A 387 25.23 4.71 -0.63
N PRO A 388 26.18 3.76 -0.66
CA PRO A 388 27.18 3.62 0.40
C PRO A 388 28.03 4.86 0.63
N SER A 389 28.09 5.79 -0.33
CA SER A 389 28.79 7.08 -0.18
C SER A 389 27.92 8.17 0.48
N ASN A 390 26.64 7.87 0.75
CA ASN A 390 25.63 8.76 1.31
C ASN A 390 25.56 10.14 0.60
N SER A 391 25.84 10.16 -0.70
CA SER A 391 25.90 11.38 -1.52
C SER A 391 24.62 11.57 -2.35
N ILE A 392 23.93 10.48 -2.67
CA ILE A 392 22.75 10.44 -3.52
C ILE A 392 21.58 9.81 -2.76
N GLN A 393 20.49 10.55 -2.64
CA GLN A 393 19.21 10.00 -2.17
C GLN A 393 18.50 9.30 -3.32
N ILE A 394 18.07 8.07 -3.11
CA ILE A 394 17.42 7.23 -4.11
C ILE A 394 15.94 7.07 -3.76
N GLU A 395 15.07 7.42 -4.70
CA GLU A 395 13.64 7.20 -4.62
C GLU A 395 13.17 6.42 -5.86
N ILE A 396 12.30 5.43 -5.66
CA ILE A 396 11.72 4.64 -6.75
C ILE A 396 10.21 4.62 -6.58
N LEU A 397 9.51 5.26 -7.51
CA LEU A 397 8.04 5.41 -7.45
C LEU A 397 7.29 4.15 -7.87
N ASP A 398 7.84 3.39 -8.82
CA ASP A 398 7.26 2.14 -9.30
C ASP A 398 8.35 1.07 -9.40
N THR A 399 8.13 -0.06 -8.73
CA THR A 399 9.06 -1.18 -8.67
C THR A 399 8.77 -2.28 -9.70
N LYS A 400 7.66 -2.17 -10.43
CA LYS A 400 7.17 -3.23 -11.33
C LYS A 400 8.18 -3.61 -12.40
N ASP A 401 8.80 -2.60 -13.02
CA ASP A 401 9.73 -2.77 -14.13
C ASP A 401 11.20 -2.55 -13.70
N GLN A 402 11.48 -2.59 -12.39
CA GLN A 402 12.82 -2.40 -11.85
C GLN A 402 13.64 -3.68 -11.90
N ILE A 403 14.91 -3.55 -12.29
CA ILE A 403 15.91 -4.61 -12.16
C ILE A 403 16.63 -4.38 -10.83
N PRO A 404 16.54 -5.31 -9.86
CA PRO A 404 17.33 -5.20 -8.64
C PRO A 404 18.80 -5.52 -8.89
N GLY A 405 19.70 -4.87 -8.16
CA GLY A 405 21.14 -5.07 -8.28
C GLY A 405 21.96 -3.91 -7.74
N SER A 406 23.24 -3.94 -8.06
CA SER A 406 24.19 -2.85 -7.81
C SER A 406 24.57 -2.20 -9.13
N PHE A 407 24.46 -0.89 -9.21
CA PHE A 407 24.57 -0.14 -10.47
C PHE A 407 25.53 1.02 -10.32
N ASP A 408 26.39 1.23 -11.32
CA ASP A 408 27.33 2.34 -11.29
C ASP A 408 26.63 3.63 -11.76
N PHE A 409 26.59 4.63 -10.88
CA PHE A 409 26.29 6.00 -11.22
C PHE A 409 27.58 6.70 -11.63
N VAL A 410 27.56 7.39 -12.76
CA VAL A 410 28.69 8.20 -13.26
C VAL A 410 28.17 9.56 -13.70
N PHE A 411 28.81 10.62 -13.23
CA PHE A 411 28.52 12.00 -13.62
C PHE A 411 29.75 12.64 -14.24
N ASP A 412 29.59 13.17 -15.45
CA ASP A 412 30.61 13.95 -16.13
C ASP A 412 30.33 15.45 -15.89
N ALA A 413 31.21 16.10 -15.13
CA ALA A 413 31.08 17.51 -14.79
C ALA A 413 31.30 18.46 -15.99
N ASP A 414 32.03 18.03 -17.02
CA ASP A 414 32.33 18.84 -18.19
C ASP A 414 31.13 18.90 -19.15
N THR A 415 30.45 17.76 -19.34
CA THR A 415 29.27 17.67 -20.20
C THR A 415 27.96 17.89 -19.44
N GLY A 416 27.96 17.68 -18.13
CA GLY A 416 26.77 17.72 -17.28
C GLY A 416 25.87 16.49 -17.43
N GLU A 417 26.32 15.46 -18.13
CA GLU A 417 25.61 14.20 -18.33
C GLU A 417 25.82 13.23 -17.16
N ALA A 418 24.77 12.49 -16.80
CA ALA A 418 24.86 11.41 -15.83
C ALA A 418 24.37 10.10 -16.46
N THR A 419 24.94 8.98 -16.03
CA THR A 419 24.49 7.65 -16.40
C THR A 419 24.30 6.77 -15.17
N LEU A 420 23.36 5.82 -15.26
CA LEU A 420 23.19 4.72 -14.32
C LEU A 420 23.34 3.42 -15.10
N ASP A 421 24.34 2.61 -14.78
CA ASP A 421 24.67 1.38 -15.53
C ASP A 421 24.71 1.60 -17.05
N ASN A 422 25.43 2.65 -17.46
CA ASN A 422 25.56 3.09 -18.86
C ASN A 422 24.27 3.59 -19.53
N LYS A 423 23.19 3.79 -18.78
CA LYS A 423 21.94 4.40 -19.25
C LYS A 423 21.92 5.89 -18.93
N THR A 424 21.75 6.74 -19.94
CA THR A 424 21.73 8.19 -19.75
C THR A 424 20.51 8.62 -18.92
N LEU A 425 20.77 9.46 -17.94
CA LEU A 425 19.73 10.01 -17.06
C LEU A 425 19.31 11.40 -17.53
N VAL A 426 18.03 11.71 -17.31
CA VAL A 426 17.48 13.04 -17.51
C VAL A 426 17.75 13.88 -16.27
N LYS A 427 18.56 14.94 -16.43
CA LYS A 427 18.90 15.89 -15.38
C LYS A 427 17.87 17.01 -15.28
N SER A 428 17.51 17.39 -14.05
CA SER A 428 16.72 18.58 -13.72
C SER A 428 17.28 19.24 -12.47
N VAL A 429 17.32 20.57 -12.41
CA VAL A 429 17.81 21.34 -11.24
C VAL A 429 16.61 22.02 -10.59
N ILE A 430 16.45 21.81 -9.28
CA ILE A 430 15.35 22.35 -8.48
C ILE A 430 15.93 22.94 -7.19
N GLY A 431 15.95 24.27 -7.10
CA GLY A 431 16.59 24.97 -5.98
C GLY A 431 18.08 24.59 -5.90
N ASP A 432 18.51 24.15 -4.72
CA ASP A 432 19.89 23.72 -4.47
C ASP A 432 20.16 22.25 -4.84
N ASN A 433 19.15 21.51 -5.30
CA ASN A 433 19.25 20.10 -5.63
C ASN A 433 19.24 19.85 -7.14
N THR A 434 20.04 18.86 -7.56
CA THR A 434 19.97 18.26 -8.90
C THR A 434 19.29 16.90 -8.78
N ILE A 435 18.32 16.66 -9.64
CA ILE A 435 17.56 15.42 -9.73
C ILE A 435 17.86 14.75 -11.06
N PHE A 436 18.31 13.49 -11.01
CA PHE A 436 18.47 12.63 -12.18
C PHE A 436 17.36 11.59 -12.23
N ARG A 437 16.75 11.39 -13.39
CA ARG A 437 15.67 10.41 -13.61
C ARG A 437 16.01 9.47 -14.75
N SER A 438 15.59 8.22 -14.63
CA SER A 438 15.67 7.26 -15.72
C SER A 438 14.29 6.95 -16.30
N GLU A 439 14.22 6.90 -17.62
CA GLU A 439 13.05 6.42 -18.40
C GLU A 439 13.34 5.07 -19.08
N ASP A 440 14.55 4.54 -18.93
CA ASP A 440 14.94 3.26 -19.52
C ASP A 440 14.24 2.09 -18.83
N VAL A 441 13.82 1.11 -19.62
CA VAL A 441 13.26 -0.15 -19.10
C VAL A 441 14.28 -0.82 -18.17
N GLY A 442 13.84 -1.23 -16.99
CA GLY A 442 14.72 -1.74 -15.93
C GLY A 442 15.06 -0.72 -14.85
N PHE A 443 14.95 0.58 -15.17
CA PHE A 443 15.30 1.70 -14.28
C PHE A 443 14.19 2.78 -14.23
N SER A 444 13.10 2.59 -14.96
CA SER A 444 12.02 3.56 -15.13
C SER A 444 11.39 3.97 -13.80
N GLY A 445 11.41 5.27 -13.49
CA GLY A 445 10.84 5.80 -12.26
C GLY A 445 11.82 5.87 -11.08
N ILE A 446 13.10 5.57 -11.32
CA ILE A 446 14.19 5.95 -10.40
C ILE A 446 14.35 7.47 -10.43
N GLN A 447 14.45 8.05 -9.24
CA GLN A 447 14.80 9.44 -8.99
C GLN A 447 16.02 9.48 -8.05
N LEU A 448 17.09 10.12 -8.51
CA LEU A 448 18.32 10.32 -7.76
C LEU A 448 18.43 11.81 -7.41
N THR A 449 18.37 12.15 -6.12
CA THR A 449 18.47 13.53 -5.65
C THR A 449 19.82 13.76 -4.99
N VAL A 450 20.51 14.80 -5.41
CA VAL A 450 21.84 15.16 -4.90
C VAL A 450 21.98 16.69 -4.82
N ALA A 451 22.72 17.19 -3.83
CA ALA A 451 23.04 18.61 -3.75
C ALA A 451 23.86 19.05 -4.97
N THR A 452 23.45 20.13 -5.64
CA THR A 452 23.99 20.54 -6.95
C THR A 452 25.49 20.80 -6.92
N ASN A 453 26.02 21.26 -5.78
CA ASN A 453 27.44 21.57 -5.60
C ASN A 453 28.28 20.37 -5.10
N SER A 454 27.66 19.21 -4.90
CA SER A 454 28.28 18.03 -4.28
C SER A 454 27.98 16.74 -5.06
N ILE A 455 27.78 16.82 -6.38
CA ILE A 455 27.51 15.65 -7.21
C ILE A 455 28.78 14.79 -7.32
N PRO A 456 28.76 13.51 -6.89
CA PRO A 456 29.93 12.65 -6.98
C PRO A 456 30.21 12.31 -8.45
N ALA A 457 31.49 12.24 -8.82
CA ALA A 457 31.90 11.84 -10.18
C ALA A 457 31.48 10.40 -10.49
N SER A 458 31.54 9.51 -9.49
CA SER A 458 31.04 8.15 -9.58
C SER A 458 30.70 7.57 -8.21
N THR A 459 29.66 6.76 -8.12
CA THR A 459 29.35 5.92 -6.95
C THR A 459 28.59 4.66 -7.39
N THR A 460 28.52 3.65 -6.54
CA THR A 460 27.70 2.45 -6.78
C THR A 460 26.41 2.56 -5.98
N LEU A 461 25.27 2.41 -6.65
CA LEU A 461 23.94 2.46 -6.07
C LEU A 461 23.37 1.05 -5.95
N ASN A 462 22.90 0.68 -4.77
CA ASN A 462 22.23 -0.59 -4.51
C ASN A 462 20.71 -0.39 -4.58
N VAL A 463 20.05 -1.21 -5.40
CA VAL A 463 18.60 -1.25 -5.55
C VAL A 463 18.12 -2.67 -5.30
N GLY A 464 17.67 -2.93 -4.08
CA GLY A 464 17.04 -4.18 -3.66
C GLY A 464 15.52 -4.08 -3.70
N ILE A 465 14.88 -5.03 -4.39
CA ILE A 465 13.42 -5.20 -4.38
C ILE A 465 13.06 -6.42 -3.55
N SER A 466 12.24 -6.23 -2.51
CA SER A 466 11.96 -7.24 -1.51
C SER A 466 11.18 -8.43 -2.08
N ALA A 467 11.26 -9.58 -1.40
CA ALA A 467 10.50 -10.75 -1.78
C ALA A 467 8.98 -10.47 -1.79
N SER A 468 8.48 -9.75 -0.79
CA SER A 468 7.07 -9.34 -0.70
C SER A 468 6.66 -8.46 -1.88
N GLN A 469 7.50 -7.47 -2.25
CA GLN A 469 7.22 -6.57 -3.35
C GLN A 469 7.26 -7.31 -4.70
N LYS A 470 8.25 -8.18 -4.92
CA LYS A 470 8.33 -9.03 -6.12
C LYS A 470 7.07 -9.89 -6.28
N LEU A 471 6.64 -10.54 -5.20
CA LEU A 471 5.42 -11.36 -5.18
C LEU A 471 4.16 -10.49 -5.40
N SER A 472 4.07 -9.32 -4.78
CA SER A 472 2.99 -8.35 -4.97
C SER A 472 2.89 -7.88 -6.42
N ASN A 473 4.03 -7.59 -7.06
CA ASN A 473 4.11 -7.20 -8.47
C ASN A 473 3.64 -8.33 -9.39
N LEU A 474 4.04 -9.58 -9.12
CA LEU A 474 3.59 -10.75 -9.87
C LEU A 474 2.06 -10.91 -9.81
N ILE A 475 1.49 -10.85 -8.61
CA ILE A 475 0.04 -11.00 -8.40
C ILE A 475 -0.73 -9.83 -9.00
N SER A 476 -0.23 -8.61 -8.87
CA SER A 476 -0.79 -7.43 -9.56
C SER A 476 -0.74 -7.58 -11.09
N GLY A 477 0.28 -8.27 -11.60
CA GLY A 477 0.39 -8.71 -13.00
C GLY A 477 -0.78 -9.60 -13.44
N PHE A 478 -1.22 -10.53 -12.59
CA PHE A 478 -2.37 -11.40 -12.86
C PHE A 478 -3.72 -10.68 -12.75
N LEU A 479 -3.85 -9.77 -11.78
CA LEU A 479 -5.10 -9.12 -11.40
C LEU A 479 -5.44 -7.86 -12.20
N ASN A 480 -4.47 -7.21 -12.84
CA ASN A 480 -4.73 -5.98 -13.58
C ASN A 480 -5.72 -6.20 -14.74
N SER A 481 -6.30 -5.11 -15.25
CA SER A 481 -7.35 -5.14 -16.28
C SER A 481 -6.93 -5.79 -17.60
N ASN A 482 -5.63 -5.83 -17.90
CA ASN A 482 -5.06 -6.49 -19.08
C ASN A 482 -4.41 -7.84 -18.75
N GLY A 483 -4.48 -8.28 -17.49
CA GLY A 483 -3.83 -9.46 -16.96
C GLY A 483 -4.53 -10.75 -17.37
N GLU A 484 -3.88 -11.88 -17.12
CA GLU A 484 -4.36 -13.21 -17.55
C GLU A 484 -5.76 -13.55 -17.02
N ILE A 485 -6.11 -13.11 -15.80
CA ILE A 485 -7.44 -13.36 -15.20
C ILE A 485 -8.50 -12.56 -15.95
N ALA A 486 -8.30 -11.25 -16.12
CA ALA A 486 -9.26 -10.37 -16.79
C ALA A 486 -9.50 -10.77 -18.26
N GLN A 487 -8.44 -11.19 -18.97
CA GLN A 487 -8.59 -11.68 -20.35
C GLN A 487 -9.44 -12.96 -20.42
N LYS A 488 -9.31 -13.86 -19.44
CA LYS A 488 -10.15 -15.08 -19.38
C LYS A 488 -11.59 -14.80 -18.99
N GLU A 489 -11.81 -13.91 -18.03
CA GLU A 489 -13.17 -13.45 -17.66
C GLU A 489 -13.90 -12.98 -18.92
N LYS A 490 -13.25 -12.13 -19.73
CA LYS A 490 -13.81 -11.65 -21.01
C LYS A 490 -14.15 -12.78 -21.98
N VAL A 491 -13.25 -13.75 -22.16
CA VAL A 491 -13.49 -14.89 -23.07
C VAL A 491 -14.68 -15.73 -22.59
N PHE A 492 -14.79 -15.98 -21.29
CA PHE A 492 -15.89 -16.79 -20.73
C PHE A 492 -17.23 -16.06 -20.77
N ASP A 493 -17.23 -14.73 -20.59
CA ASP A 493 -18.44 -13.92 -20.74
C ASP A 493 -18.92 -13.91 -22.21
N GLU A 494 -17.99 -13.81 -23.16
CA GLU A 494 -18.29 -13.95 -24.60
C GLU A 494 -18.86 -15.35 -24.93
N ASP A 495 -18.25 -16.41 -24.41
CA ASP A 495 -18.76 -17.79 -24.56
C ASP A 495 -20.17 -17.94 -23.98
N MET A 496 -20.43 -17.36 -22.80
CA MET A 496 -21.76 -17.38 -22.16
C MET A 496 -22.83 -16.72 -23.05
N SER A 497 -22.51 -15.54 -23.59
CA SER A 497 -23.39 -14.82 -24.52
C SER A 497 -23.66 -15.62 -25.80
N ASN A 498 -22.64 -16.32 -26.32
CA ASN A 498 -22.78 -17.19 -27.48
C ASN A 498 -23.70 -18.39 -27.17
N PHE A 499 -23.57 -19.03 -25.99
CA PHE A 499 -24.46 -20.12 -25.59
C PHE A 499 -25.91 -19.68 -25.42
N GLU A 500 -26.16 -18.51 -24.84
CA GLU A 500 -27.51 -17.92 -24.76
C GLU A 500 -28.10 -17.69 -26.15
N THR A 501 -27.31 -17.14 -27.07
CA THR A 501 -27.72 -16.93 -28.47
C THR A 501 -28.01 -18.24 -29.18
N ASP A 502 -27.17 -19.26 -28.98
CA ASP A 502 -27.36 -20.60 -29.55
C ASP A 502 -28.62 -21.29 -29.02
N LEU A 503 -28.93 -21.11 -27.73
CA LEU A 503 -30.17 -21.63 -27.13
C LEU A 503 -31.41 -20.93 -27.69
N LEU A 504 -31.36 -19.61 -27.89
CA LEU A 504 -32.45 -18.85 -28.53
C LEU A 504 -32.66 -19.30 -29.98
N SER A 505 -31.58 -19.40 -30.76
CA SER A 505 -31.65 -19.92 -32.13
C SER A 505 -32.19 -21.35 -32.18
N LEU A 506 -31.85 -22.17 -31.18
CA LEU A 506 -32.36 -23.53 -31.06
C LEU A 506 -33.86 -23.56 -30.76
N VAL A 507 -34.37 -22.64 -29.94
CA VAL A 507 -35.81 -22.46 -29.69
C VAL A 507 -36.54 -22.02 -30.96
N ASP A 508 -35.98 -21.12 -31.75
CA ASP A 508 -36.56 -20.73 -33.04
C ASP A 508 -36.61 -21.89 -34.03
N LYS A 509 -35.56 -22.72 -34.07
CA LYS A 509 -35.52 -23.95 -34.85
C LYS A 509 -36.55 -24.96 -34.35
N GLU A 510 -36.72 -25.10 -33.04
CA GLU A 510 -37.73 -25.96 -32.40
C GLU A 510 -39.13 -25.58 -32.90
N ASN A 511 -39.47 -24.29 -32.85
CA ASN A 511 -40.75 -23.75 -33.29
C ASN A 511 -40.99 -23.95 -34.80
N THR A 512 -39.97 -23.69 -35.62
CA THR A 512 -40.05 -23.87 -37.08
C THR A 512 -40.24 -25.35 -37.46
N THR A 513 -39.50 -26.24 -36.79
CA THR A 513 -39.59 -27.69 -37.01
C THR A 513 -40.94 -28.23 -36.58
N ARG A 514 -41.44 -27.78 -35.43
CA ARG A 514 -42.78 -28.10 -34.93
C ARG A 514 -43.86 -27.68 -35.93
N ALA A 515 -43.82 -26.45 -36.44
CA ALA A 515 -44.78 -25.96 -37.43
C ALA A 515 -44.78 -26.84 -38.69
N ARG A 516 -43.58 -27.17 -39.21
CA ARG A 516 -43.43 -28.07 -40.38
C ARG A 516 -44.02 -29.45 -40.12
N TYR A 517 -43.75 -30.06 -38.96
CA TYR A 517 -44.31 -31.37 -38.64
C TYR A 517 -45.83 -31.31 -38.45
N ILE A 518 -46.37 -30.27 -37.82
CA ILE A 518 -47.83 -30.06 -37.73
C ILE A 518 -48.45 -30.04 -39.13
N GLU A 519 -47.86 -29.29 -40.07
CA GLU A 519 -48.34 -29.22 -41.45
C GLU A 519 -48.30 -30.60 -42.15
N GLN A 520 -47.18 -31.31 -42.04
CA GLN A 520 -47.01 -32.64 -42.63
C GLN A 520 -47.98 -33.67 -42.06
N PHE A 521 -48.10 -33.76 -40.74
CA PHE A 521 -49.02 -34.71 -40.09
C PHE A 521 -50.48 -34.34 -40.35
N THR A 522 -50.82 -33.05 -40.44
CA THR A 522 -52.17 -32.62 -40.83
C THR A 522 -52.51 -33.05 -42.25
N ALA A 523 -51.58 -32.88 -43.20
CA ALA A 523 -51.76 -33.34 -44.58
C ALA A 523 -51.90 -34.86 -44.67
N MET A 524 -51.08 -35.61 -43.92
CA MET A 524 -51.20 -37.07 -43.82
C MET A 524 -52.55 -37.50 -43.25
N GLU A 525 -53.03 -36.82 -42.20
CA GLU A 525 -54.32 -37.12 -41.57
C GLU A 525 -55.50 -36.85 -42.52
N GLN A 526 -55.42 -35.80 -43.33
CA GLN A 526 -56.40 -35.54 -44.39
C GLN A 526 -56.41 -36.65 -45.45
N ILE A 527 -55.24 -37.18 -45.83
CA ILE A 527 -55.13 -38.32 -46.75
C ILE A 527 -55.72 -39.59 -46.12
N VAL A 528 -55.38 -39.91 -44.87
CA VAL A 528 -55.91 -41.06 -44.14
C VAL A 528 -57.43 -40.98 -44.02
N THR A 529 -57.97 -39.80 -43.69
CA THR A 529 -59.41 -39.56 -43.60
C THR A 529 -60.09 -39.78 -44.95
N LYS A 530 -59.51 -39.30 -46.06
CA LYS A 530 -60.01 -39.56 -47.41
C LYS A 530 -59.99 -41.05 -47.75
N LEU A 531 -58.87 -41.73 -47.52
CA LEU A 531 -58.74 -43.17 -47.77
C LEU A 531 -59.75 -44.00 -46.96
N LYS A 532 -59.96 -43.64 -45.69
CA LYS A 532 -60.96 -44.29 -44.83
C LYS A 532 -62.38 -44.04 -45.34
N SER A 533 -62.70 -42.81 -45.76
CA SER A 533 -64.00 -42.52 -46.37
C SER A 533 -64.23 -43.28 -47.69
N THR A 534 -63.18 -43.47 -48.51
CA THR A 534 -63.24 -44.31 -49.71
C THR A 534 -63.41 -45.79 -49.35
N GLY A 535 -62.71 -46.27 -48.32
CA GLY A 535 -62.88 -47.62 -47.79
C GLY A 535 -64.28 -47.89 -47.25
N ASP A 536 -64.83 -46.97 -46.45
CA ASP A 536 -66.21 -47.01 -45.95
C ASP A 536 -67.22 -47.00 -47.10
N TYR A 537 -66.97 -46.19 -48.15
CA TYR A 537 -67.78 -46.16 -49.35
C TYR A 537 -67.74 -47.48 -50.13
N ILE A 538 -66.55 -48.06 -50.35
CA ILE A 538 -66.39 -49.38 -50.99
C ILE A 538 -67.06 -50.47 -50.16
N THR A 539 -66.94 -50.42 -48.83
CA THR A 539 -67.58 -51.37 -47.91
C THR A 539 -69.09 -51.25 -47.99
N THR A 540 -69.63 -50.03 -48.04
CA THR A 540 -71.06 -49.79 -48.24
C THR A 540 -71.55 -50.32 -49.59
N ILE A 541 -70.76 -50.18 -50.66
CA ILE A 541 -71.06 -50.78 -51.97
C ILE A 541 -71.02 -52.30 -51.90
N MET A 542 -69.99 -52.90 -51.29
CA MET A 542 -69.88 -54.35 -51.12
C MET A 542 -71.01 -54.92 -50.27
N ASP A 543 -71.40 -54.24 -49.19
CA ASP A 543 -72.53 -54.62 -48.33
C ASP A 543 -73.87 -54.49 -49.08
N ALA A 544 -74.00 -53.52 -49.98
CA ALA A 544 -75.15 -53.39 -50.87
C ALA A 544 -75.20 -54.54 -51.89
N TRP A 545 -74.06 -54.90 -52.51
CA TRP A 545 -73.97 -56.05 -53.41
C TRP A 545 -74.25 -57.38 -52.71
N ASN A 546 -73.70 -57.60 -51.51
CA ASN A 546 -73.96 -58.80 -50.71
C ASN A 546 -75.43 -58.90 -50.24
N LYS A 547 -76.18 -57.80 -50.24
CA LYS A 547 -77.63 -57.78 -49.94
C LYS A 547 -78.52 -58.05 -51.16
N GLU A 548 -78.00 -57.96 -52.38
CA GLU A 548 -78.76 -58.29 -53.60
C GLU A 548 -78.72 -59.81 -53.91
N ASP A 549 -77.83 -60.58 -53.28
CA ASP A 549 -77.71 -62.04 -53.41
C ASP A 549 -78.42 -62.86 -52.29
N ASN A 550 -79.26 -62.23 -51.46
CA ASN A 550 -80.21 -62.86 -50.53
C ASN A 550 -81.62 -62.35 -50.81
#